data_AF-A0A0D2ACK5-F1
#
_entry.id   AF-A0A0D2ACK5-F1
#
_cell.length_a   1.000
_cell.length_b   1.000
_cell.length_c   1.000
_cell.angle_alpha   90.00
_cell.angle_beta   90.00
_cell.angle_gamma   90.00
#
_symmetry.space_group_name_H-M   'P 1'
#
loop_
_entity.id
_entity.type
_entity.pdbx_description
1 polymer ?
#
loop_
_entity_poly.entity_id
_entity_poly.type
_entity_poly.pdbx_seq_one_letter_code
_entity_poly.pdbx_strand_id
1 'polypeptide(L)'
;MADTRCANPELQFDVDMMMLEYALYHATKAHLDALSDDCMDPDQAGEASRLLSIFDTLMRLFNLNHAGYVKSGELCLGLKLLEFLVLLSSIAREDDNQLLLQQQHTFSAAHQQALRSDGFQALRSRRAWLAARNAEPMSSQGSLSLYVEKQIYNAWTVKVRPTNNKPSSSSPVFKPGLFQLIPRFMDISGDIMAAIRQDPNETWTEIAGEFMLQASLDSLRMQIPVSKDTASPAGPRPPRLEECFAWGYVQNPPGDNAWLINDLFREHPDIDDDDDDVTTRSDTTTKTKTKTPAATISSPVVETPLWTETRARFLSEFHIADAASTSSQTCRLERLEAKYPPAQFVQTLVGFMRQIWATVCDDQMLGTPLLVQIEEGHLKSLGVQGAAFDDFLVRVGLKPDYGGLLKLKL
;
A
#
# COMPACT_ATOMS: atom_id res chain seq x y z
N MET A 1 15.88 -2.71 -47.16
CA MET A 1 15.37 -1.35 -46.95
C MET A 1 14.94 -1.25 -45.51
N ALA A 2 15.33 -0.22 -44.76
CA ALA A 2 14.78 -0.01 -43.42
C ALA A 2 13.31 0.42 -43.57
N ASP A 3 12.41 -0.23 -42.83
CA ASP A 3 11.00 0.09 -42.87
C ASP A 3 10.74 1.37 -42.07
N THR A 4 10.79 2.52 -42.76
CA THR A 4 10.55 3.85 -42.17
C THR A 4 9.06 4.21 -42.19
N ARG A 5 8.16 3.22 -42.15
CA ARG A 5 6.76 3.46 -41.80
C ARG A 5 6.71 3.84 -40.33
N CYS A 6 6.79 5.15 -40.06
CA CYS A 6 6.42 5.70 -38.77
C CYS A 6 5.05 5.14 -38.36
N ALA A 7 4.90 4.75 -37.08
CA ALA A 7 3.59 4.42 -36.55
C ALA A 7 2.61 5.57 -36.88
N ASN A 8 1.35 5.24 -37.19
CA ASN A 8 0.34 6.27 -37.39
C ASN A 8 0.34 7.14 -36.12
N PRO A 9 0.59 8.47 -36.19
CA PRO A 9 0.64 9.32 -35.00
C PRO A 9 -0.67 9.27 -34.19
N GLU A 10 -1.79 8.94 -34.82
CA GLU A 10 -3.09 8.72 -34.16
C GLU A 10 -3.09 7.50 -33.23
N LEU A 11 -2.25 6.49 -33.50
CA LEU A 11 -2.12 5.24 -32.71
C LEU A 11 -0.92 5.25 -31.74
N GLN A 12 -0.08 6.29 -31.77
CA GLN A 12 1.14 6.36 -30.95
C GLN A 12 0.81 6.30 -29.45
N PHE A 13 -0.28 6.95 -29.03
CA PHE A 13 -0.74 6.94 -27.64
C PHE A 13 -1.14 5.53 -27.17
N ASP A 14 -1.94 4.81 -27.97
CA ASP A 14 -2.41 3.46 -27.62
C ASP A 14 -1.25 2.47 -27.51
N VAL A 15 -0.28 2.56 -28.43
CA VAL A 15 0.94 1.75 -28.40
C VAL A 15 1.79 2.07 -27.16
N ASP A 16 2.04 3.35 -26.88
CA ASP A 16 2.80 3.78 -25.71
C ASP A 16 2.11 3.36 -24.39
N MET A 17 0.76 3.37 -24.34
CA MET A 17 -0.02 2.90 -23.20
C MET A 17 0.07 1.38 -23.03
N MET A 18 -0.18 0.60 -24.08
CA MET A 18 -0.09 -0.87 -24.04
C MET A 18 1.30 -1.34 -23.59
N MET A 19 2.36 -0.66 -24.03
CA MET A 19 3.73 -0.93 -23.58
C MET A 19 3.95 -0.60 -22.10
N LEU A 20 3.35 0.48 -21.59
CA LEU A 20 3.42 0.89 -20.20
C LEU A 20 2.69 -0.09 -19.27
N GLU A 21 1.47 -0.49 -19.63
CA GLU A 21 0.66 -1.47 -18.89
C GLU A 21 1.34 -2.85 -18.84
N TYR A 22 1.88 -3.31 -19.97
CA TYR A 22 2.65 -4.55 -20.05
C TYR A 22 3.88 -4.55 -19.14
N ALA A 23 4.65 -3.45 -19.16
CA ALA A 23 5.83 -3.31 -18.32
C ALA A 23 5.47 -3.20 -16.82
N LEU A 24 4.36 -2.52 -16.50
CA LEU A 24 3.83 -2.43 -15.13
C LEU A 24 3.42 -3.79 -14.60
N TYR A 25 2.65 -4.57 -15.37
CA TYR A 25 2.21 -5.91 -15.00
C TYR A 25 3.40 -6.85 -14.73
N HIS A 26 4.36 -6.92 -15.65
CA HIS A 26 5.53 -7.78 -15.50
C HIS A 26 6.45 -7.34 -14.36
N ALA A 27 6.64 -6.03 -14.14
CA ALA A 27 7.39 -5.52 -12.99
C ALA A 27 6.69 -5.85 -11.66
N THR A 28 5.37 -5.66 -11.56
CA THR A 28 4.59 -6.02 -10.37
C THR A 28 4.65 -7.52 -10.09
N LYS A 29 4.46 -8.35 -11.11
CA LYS A 29 4.57 -9.82 -11.00
C LYS A 29 5.95 -10.26 -10.52
N ALA A 30 7.01 -9.76 -11.13
CA ALA A 30 8.38 -10.10 -10.73
C ALA A 30 8.73 -9.64 -9.30
N HIS A 31 8.18 -8.50 -8.85
CA HIS A 31 8.33 -8.07 -7.46
C HIS A 31 7.52 -8.92 -6.47
N LEU A 32 6.34 -9.43 -6.84
CA LEU A 32 5.61 -10.43 -6.03
C LEU A 32 6.39 -11.75 -5.96
N ASP A 33 6.97 -12.19 -7.07
CA ASP A 33 7.77 -13.43 -7.17
C ASP A 33 9.05 -13.35 -6.33
N ALA A 34 9.85 -12.29 -6.50
CA ALA A 34 11.08 -12.05 -5.74
C ALA A 34 10.86 -11.73 -4.24
N LEU A 35 9.61 -11.58 -3.79
CA LEU A 35 9.23 -11.41 -2.39
C LEU A 35 8.62 -12.68 -1.78
N SER A 36 8.34 -13.72 -2.57
CA SER A 36 7.79 -14.99 -2.08
C SER A 36 8.89 -16.00 -1.71
N ASP A 37 8.66 -16.75 -0.63
CA ASP A 37 9.69 -17.56 0.06
C ASP A 37 10.32 -18.68 -0.80
N ASP A 38 9.60 -19.15 -1.81
CA ASP A 38 10.06 -20.23 -2.70
C ASP A 38 11.30 -19.85 -3.51
N CYS A 39 11.66 -18.55 -3.62
CA CYS A 39 12.91 -18.09 -4.23
C CYS A 39 13.41 -16.76 -3.66
N MET A 40 14.25 -16.82 -2.62
CA MET A 40 15.36 -15.87 -2.45
C MET A 40 16.46 -16.13 -3.50
N ASP A 41 16.05 -16.32 -4.76
CA ASP A 41 16.93 -16.52 -5.90
C ASP A 41 17.48 -15.15 -6.33
N PRO A 42 18.81 -14.94 -6.31
CA PRO A 42 19.40 -13.69 -6.78
C PRO A 42 19.01 -13.37 -8.23
N ASP A 43 18.69 -14.36 -9.05
CA ASP A 43 18.26 -14.16 -10.44
C ASP A 43 16.86 -13.53 -10.51
N GLN A 44 15.91 -13.95 -9.65
CA GLN A 44 14.57 -13.34 -9.59
C GLN A 44 14.62 -11.90 -9.08
N ALA A 45 15.42 -11.63 -8.04
CA ALA A 45 15.62 -10.27 -7.53
C ALA A 45 16.33 -9.36 -8.56
N GLY A 46 17.24 -9.91 -9.35
CA GLY A 46 17.87 -9.24 -10.49
C GLY A 46 16.87 -8.94 -11.61
N GLU A 47 15.99 -9.88 -11.93
CA GLU A 47 14.95 -9.76 -12.95
C GLU A 47 13.89 -8.71 -12.57
N ALA A 48 13.39 -8.72 -11.34
CA ALA A 48 12.50 -7.69 -10.82
C ALA A 48 13.12 -6.28 -10.95
N SER A 49 14.39 -6.14 -10.57
CA SER A 49 15.16 -4.89 -10.71
C SER A 49 15.34 -4.46 -12.17
N ARG A 50 15.54 -5.42 -13.09
CA ARG A 50 15.66 -5.18 -14.54
C ARG A 50 14.33 -4.68 -15.12
N LEU A 51 13.22 -5.33 -14.78
CA LEU A 51 11.89 -4.97 -15.25
C LEU A 51 11.43 -3.61 -14.69
N LEU A 52 11.73 -3.31 -13.42
CA LEU A 52 11.50 -1.98 -12.85
C LEU A 52 12.26 -0.87 -13.60
N SER A 53 13.53 -1.11 -13.95
CA SER A 53 14.34 -0.15 -14.73
C SER A 53 13.81 0.09 -16.15
N ILE A 54 13.26 -0.96 -16.79
CA ILE A 54 12.56 -0.85 -18.08
C ILE A 54 11.29 -0.03 -17.91
N PHE A 55 10.47 -0.35 -16.89
CA PHE A 55 9.25 0.38 -16.58
C PHE A 55 9.52 1.87 -16.31
N ASP A 56 10.49 2.22 -15.45
CA ASP A 56 10.89 3.60 -15.17
C ASP A 56 11.35 4.36 -16.42
N THR A 57 11.92 3.65 -17.40
CA THR A 57 12.34 4.25 -18.67
C THR A 57 11.16 4.49 -19.60
N LEU A 58 10.26 3.52 -19.74
CA LEU A 58 9.02 3.68 -20.49
C LEU A 58 8.12 4.75 -19.89
N MET A 59 7.96 4.77 -18.56
CA MET A 59 7.17 5.77 -17.83
C MET A 59 7.73 7.19 -18.04
N ARG A 60 9.05 7.39 -18.03
CA ARG A 60 9.65 8.70 -18.35
C ARG A 60 9.38 9.12 -19.79
N LEU A 61 9.51 8.22 -20.76
CA LEU A 61 9.21 8.50 -22.18
C LEU A 61 7.72 8.80 -22.37
N PHE A 62 6.83 8.03 -21.74
CA PHE A 62 5.38 8.24 -21.78
C PHE A 62 5.00 9.62 -21.23
N ASN A 63 5.49 10.02 -20.06
CA ASN A 63 5.18 11.34 -19.49
C ASN A 63 5.81 12.50 -20.30
N LEU A 64 6.88 12.26 -21.08
CA LEU A 64 7.45 13.26 -22.01
C LEU A 64 6.59 13.43 -23.27
N ASN A 65 6.15 12.33 -23.87
CA ASN A 65 5.31 12.33 -25.08
C ASN A 65 3.89 12.81 -24.78
N HIS A 66 3.34 12.41 -23.63
CA HIS A 66 1.92 12.56 -23.26
C HIS A 66 1.76 13.41 -22.00
N ALA A 67 2.48 14.53 -21.90
CA ALA A 67 2.53 15.38 -20.71
C ALA A 67 1.16 15.93 -20.23
N GLY A 68 0.15 15.97 -21.10
CA GLY A 68 -1.23 16.34 -20.76
C GLY A 68 -2.14 15.19 -20.33
N TYR A 69 -1.66 13.94 -20.32
CA TYR A 69 -2.47 12.77 -20.00
C TYR A 69 -2.74 12.66 -18.49
N VAL A 70 -4.03 12.57 -18.14
CA VAL A 70 -4.50 12.24 -16.80
C VAL A 70 -4.55 10.72 -16.68
N LYS A 71 -3.82 10.16 -15.72
CA LYS A 71 -3.75 8.72 -15.48
C LYS A 71 -5.10 8.17 -15.05
N SER A 72 -5.49 7.03 -15.62
CA SER A 72 -6.69 6.32 -15.23
C SER A 72 -6.58 5.76 -13.81
N GLY A 73 -7.72 5.38 -13.20
CA GLY A 73 -7.75 4.84 -11.84
C GLY A 73 -6.99 3.51 -11.73
N GLU A 74 -7.14 2.68 -12.75
CA GLU A 74 -6.51 1.38 -12.96
C GLU A 74 -4.98 1.53 -12.99
N LEU A 75 -4.47 2.42 -13.85
CA LEU A 75 -3.04 2.72 -13.94
C LEU A 75 -2.49 3.29 -12.62
N CYS A 76 -3.26 4.13 -11.93
CA CYS A 76 -2.88 4.65 -10.61
C CYS A 76 -2.80 3.56 -9.54
N LEU A 77 -3.75 2.60 -9.53
CA LEU A 77 -3.76 1.48 -8.61
C LEU A 77 -2.56 0.55 -8.84
N GLY A 78 -2.29 0.19 -10.10
CA GLY A 78 -1.12 -0.61 -10.47
C GLY A 78 0.20 0.07 -10.07
N LEU A 79 0.30 1.39 -10.24
CA LEU A 79 1.45 2.19 -9.78
C LEU A 79 1.61 2.16 -8.25
N LYS A 80 0.52 2.34 -7.48
CA LYS A 80 0.54 2.25 -6.00
C LYS A 80 1.01 0.87 -5.54
N LEU A 81 0.52 -0.19 -6.18
CA LEU A 81 0.89 -1.58 -5.88
C LEU A 81 2.37 -1.85 -6.15
N LEU A 82 2.89 -1.46 -7.32
CA LEU A 82 4.31 -1.61 -7.63
C LEU A 82 5.19 -0.81 -6.65
N GLU A 83 4.85 0.45 -6.38
CA GLU A 83 5.58 1.30 -5.42
C GLU A 83 5.62 0.67 -4.02
N PHE A 84 4.50 0.13 -3.55
CA PHE A 84 4.40 -0.58 -2.27
C PHE A 84 5.32 -1.81 -2.23
N LEU A 85 5.32 -2.64 -3.28
CA LEU A 85 6.15 -3.83 -3.34
C LEU A 85 7.65 -3.50 -3.42
N VAL A 86 8.06 -2.50 -4.22
CA VAL A 86 9.46 -2.04 -4.29
C VAL A 86 9.94 -1.53 -2.93
N LEU A 87 9.11 -0.75 -2.22
CA LEU A 87 9.42 -0.28 -0.87
C LEU A 87 9.51 -1.46 0.13
N LEU A 88 8.60 -2.44 0.05
CA LEU A 88 8.64 -3.64 0.88
C LEU A 88 9.90 -4.48 0.63
N SER A 89 10.30 -4.68 -0.62
CA SER A 89 11.58 -5.32 -0.99
C SER A 89 12.78 -4.57 -0.41
N SER A 90 12.75 -3.23 -0.36
CA SER A 90 13.84 -2.41 0.21
C SER A 90 13.94 -2.49 1.74
N ILE A 91 12.87 -2.93 2.41
CA ILE A 91 12.84 -3.17 3.87
C ILE A 91 13.27 -4.61 4.16
N ALA A 92 12.69 -5.60 3.47
CA ALA A 92 12.90 -7.03 3.74
C ALA A 92 14.35 -7.49 3.49
N ARG A 93 15.08 -6.87 2.57
CA ARG A 93 16.45 -7.29 2.16
C ARG A 93 17.58 -6.63 2.96
N GLU A 94 17.32 -6.08 4.15
CA GLU A 94 18.33 -5.35 4.93
C GLU A 94 19.40 -6.24 5.59
N ASP A 95 19.05 -7.47 5.96
CA ASP A 95 19.96 -8.36 6.69
C ASP A 95 21.06 -8.97 5.78
N ASP A 96 20.84 -9.06 4.47
CA ASP A 96 21.76 -9.69 3.52
C ASP A 96 22.76 -8.70 2.87
N ASN A 97 23.88 -8.50 3.55
CA ASN A 97 25.14 -7.93 3.04
C ASN A 97 25.07 -6.49 2.45
N GLN A 98 25.29 -5.51 3.33
CA GLN A 98 25.39 -4.06 3.07
C GLN A 98 26.40 -3.59 2.00
N LEU A 99 27.22 -4.46 1.38
CA LEU A 99 28.39 -4.08 0.59
C LEU A 99 28.32 -4.31 -0.93
N LEU A 100 27.32 -5.02 -1.45
CA LEU A 100 27.20 -5.28 -2.90
C LEU A 100 25.89 -4.81 -3.56
N LEU A 101 24.80 -4.65 -2.81
CA LEU A 101 23.49 -4.23 -3.34
C LEU A 101 23.20 -2.72 -3.24
N GLN A 102 24.12 -1.94 -2.66
CA GLN A 102 23.93 -0.49 -2.39
C GLN A 102 23.71 0.38 -3.64
N GLN A 103 23.86 -0.17 -4.85
CA GLN A 103 23.62 0.52 -6.12
C GLN A 103 22.21 0.33 -6.72
N GLN A 104 21.42 -0.68 -6.33
CA GLN A 104 20.27 -1.09 -7.16
C GLN A 104 18.95 -0.36 -6.88
N HIS A 105 18.71 0.14 -5.65
CA HIS A 105 17.49 0.89 -5.32
C HIS A 105 17.77 2.21 -4.57
N THR A 106 18.73 3.02 -5.05
CA THR A 106 18.80 4.43 -4.64
C THR A 106 17.63 5.20 -5.24
N PHE A 107 16.49 5.22 -4.53
CA PHE A 107 15.37 6.12 -4.80
C PHE A 107 15.87 7.54 -5.09
N SER A 108 15.29 8.21 -6.09
CA SER A 108 15.69 9.57 -6.43
C SER A 108 15.56 10.50 -5.21
N ALA A 109 16.41 11.53 -5.11
CA ALA A 109 16.36 12.46 -3.98
C ALA A 109 14.99 13.16 -3.86
N ALA A 110 14.29 13.37 -4.97
CA ALA A 110 12.92 13.86 -4.99
C ALA A 110 11.92 12.85 -4.38
N HIS A 111 12.01 11.57 -4.75
CA HIS A 111 11.17 10.52 -4.19
C HIS A 111 11.44 10.27 -2.70
N GLN A 112 12.72 10.25 -2.27
CA GLN A 112 13.05 10.20 -0.84
C GLN A 112 12.48 11.40 -0.07
N GLN A 113 12.45 12.58 -0.69
CA GLN A 113 11.85 13.76 -0.08
C GLN A 113 10.32 13.69 -0.03
N ALA A 114 9.67 13.08 -1.03
CA ALA A 114 8.24 12.79 -1.02
C ALA A 114 7.87 11.80 0.10
N LEU A 115 8.54 10.64 0.18
CA LEU A 115 8.34 9.66 1.26
C LEU A 115 8.51 10.28 2.66
N ARG A 116 9.46 11.21 2.82
CA ARG A 116 9.59 12.00 4.06
C ARG A 116 8.38 12.90 4.32
N SER A 117 7.93 13.68 3.34
CA SER A 117 6.75 14.54 3.51
C SER A 117 5.49 13.73 3.83
N ASP A 118 5.30 12.61 3.14
CA ASP A 118 4.16 11.71 3.30
C ASP A 118 4.19 11.08 4.70
N GLY A 119 5.36 10.61 5.16
CA GLY A 119 5.55 10.11 6.52
C GLY A 119 5.25 11.17 7.59
N PHE A 120 5.67 12.43 7.39
CA PHE A 120 5.32 13.54 8.29
C PHE A 120 3.84 13.90 8.26
N GLN A 121 3.19 13.83 7.09
CA GLN A 121 1.76 14.05 6.95
C GLN A 121 0.96 12.95 7.62
N ALA A 122 1.30 11.68 7.40
CA ALA A 122 0.67 10.54 8.06
C ALA A 122 0.82 10.61 9.59
N LEU A 123 2.01 10.99 10.12
CA LEU A 123 2.20 11.26 11.54
C LEU A 123 1.29 12.37 12.07
N ARG A 124 1.12 13.46 11.32
CA ARG A 124 0.24 14.57 11.70
C ARG A 124 -1.22 14.11 11.74
N SER A 125 -1.68 13.38 10.72
CA SER A 125 -3.04 12.85 10.64
C SER A 125 -3.34 11.88 11.79
N ARG A 126 -2.44 10.91 12.04
CA ARG A 126 -2.54 9.97 13.18
C ARG A 126 -2.61 10.67 14.54
N ARG A 127 -1.79 11.71 14.77
CA ARG A 127 -1.86 12.52 16.00
C ARG A 127 -3.17 13.29 16.14
N ALA A 128 -3.68 13.82 15.04
CA ALA A 128 -4.93 14.56 15.02
C ALA A 128 -6.14 13.62 15.25
N TRP A 129 -6.10 12.41 14.67
CA TRP A 129 -7.03 11.31 14.95
C TRP A 129 -6.98 10.89 16.43
N LEU A 130 -5.79 10.68 17.00
CA LEU A 130 -5.64 10.37 18.43
C LEU A 130 -6.22 11.48 19.32
N ALA A 131 -6.01 12.75 18.97
CA ALA A 131 -6.58 13.87 19.71
C ALA A 131 -8.12 13.89 19.63
N ALA A 132 -8.69 13.62 18.46
CA ALA A 132 -10.14 13.54 18.27
C ALA A 132 -10.76 12.36 19.03
N ARG A 133 -10.22 11.14 18.90
CA ARG A 133 -10.67 9.94 19.64
C ARG A 133 -10.63 10.14 21.15
N ASN A 134 -9.65 10.89 21.67
CA ASN A 134 -9.56 11.22 23.11
C ASN A 134 -10.53 12.32 23.57
N ALA A 135 -11.17 13.05 22.63
CA ALA A 135 -12.10 14.14 22.93
C ALA A 135 -13.59 13.74 22.81
N GLU A 136 -13.90 12.60 22.17
CA GLU A 136 -15.27 12.12 22.05
C GLU A 136 -15.88 11.71 23.42
N PRO A 137 -17.17 12.00 23.67
CA PRO A 137 -17.83 11.65 24.93
C PRO A 137 -18.10 10.14 25.01
N MET A 138 -17.25 9.43 25.75
CA MET A 138 -17.25 7.97 25.80
C MET A 138 -18.38 7.37 26.63
N SER A 139 -18.86 6.19 26.19
CA SER A 139 -19.62 5.28 27.04
C SER A 139 -18.76 4.73 28.19
N SER A 140 -19.39 4.25 29.25
CA SER A 140 -18.70 3.66 30.42
C SER A 140 -17.81 2.47 30.06
N GLN A 141 -18.18 1.70 29.02
CA GLN A 141 -17.41 0.55 28.54
C GLN A 141 -16.18 0.98 27.71
N GLY A 142 -16.31 2.02 26.86
CA GLY A 142 -15.19 2.60 26.12
C GLY A 142 -14.10 3.19 27.03
N SER A 143 -14.50 3.74 28.18
CA SER A 143 -13.60 4.29 29.20
C SER A 143 -12.57 3.28 29.73
N LEU A 144 -12.96 2.01 29.92
CA LEU A 144 -12.05 0.98 30.44
C LEU A 144 -11.03 0.53 29.39
N SER A 145 -11.46 0.30 28.14
CA SER A 145 -10.56 -0.11 27.05
C SER A 145 -9.46 0.94 26.82
N LEU A 146 -9.85 2.22 26.71
CA LEU A 146 -8.91 3.32 26.50
C LEU A 146 -8.01 3.59 27.72
N TYR A 147 -8.41 3.19 28.92
CA TYR A 147 -7.51 3.21 30.09
C TYR A 147 -6.42 2.15 29.97
N VAL A 148 -6.77 0.93 29.57
CA VAL A 148 -5.80 -0.16 29.33
C VAL A 148 -4.85 0.18 28.17
N GLU A 149 -5.35 0.72 27.06
CA GLU A 149 -4.50 1.23 25.97
C GLU A 149 -3.48 2.25 26.50
N LYS A 150 -3.93 3.23 27.30
CA LYS A 150 -3.07 4.28 27.87
C LYS A 150 -2.01 3.71 28.81
N GLN A 151 -2.31 2.68 29.61
CA GLN A 151 -1.30 1.99 30.41
C GLN A 151 -0.21 1.38 29.52
N ILE A 152 -0.62 0.64 28.48
CA ILE A 152 0.31 0.05 27.50
C ILE A 152 1.20 1.13 26.88
N TYR A 153 0.63 2.20 26.32
CA TYR A 153 1.42 3.29 25.71
C TYR A 153 2.37 3.98 26.70
N ASN A 154 1.93 4.21 27.94
CA ASN A 154 2.77 4.80 28.98
C ASN A 154 3.96 3.90 29.34
N ALA A 155 3.76 2.59 29.43
CA ALA A 155 4.79 1.62 29.78
C ALA A 155 5.92 1.51 28.72
N TRP A 156 5.63 1.85 27.46
CA TRP A 156 6.63 1.95 26.37
C TRP A 156 7.16 3.37 26.12
N THR A 157 6.65 4.38 26.82
CA THR A 157 7.09 5.76 26.61
C THR A 157 8.48 6.00 27.20
N VAL A 158 9.52 5.81 26.38
CA VAL A 158 10.91 6.10 26.75
C VAL A 158 11.03 7.57 27.14
N LYS A 159 11.38 7.83 28.41
CA LYS A 159 11.65 9.16 28.97
C LYS A 159 13.02 9.68 28.50
N VAL A 160 13.15 9.90 27.19
CA VAL A 160 14.34 10.49 26.57
C VAL A 160 14.55 11.89 27.14
N ARG A 161 15.59 12.07 27.96
CA ARG A 161 16.02 13.38 28.43
C ARG A 161 16.59 14.14 27.22
N PRO A 162 16.11 15.34 26.88
CA PRO A 162 16.63 16.07 25.73
C PRO A 162 18.12 16.38 25.95
N THR A 163 18.97 15.79 25.11
CA THR A 163 20.39 16.08 25.07
C THR A 163 20.64 17.22 24.08
N ASN A 164 21.30 18.29 24.54
CA ASN A 164 21.61 19.48 23.73
C ASN A 164 22.73 19.24 22.69
N ASN A 165 22.86 18.02 22.18
CA ASN A 165 23.91 17.67 21.23
C ASN A 165 23.54 18.26 19.86
N LYS A 166 24.42 19.12 19.32
CA LYS A 166 24.29 19.62 17.95
C LYS A 166 24.24 18.43 16.98
N PRO A 167 23.31 18.40 16.01
CA PRO A 167 23.30 17.37 14.99
C PRO A 167 24.59 17.42 14.19
N SER A 168 25.24 16.26 14.02
CA SER A 168 26.38 16.12 13.13
C SER A 168 25.94 16.34 11.68
N SER A 169 26.75 17.05 10.89
CA SER A 169 26.39 17.52 9.53
C SER A 169 26.33 16.43 8.45
N SER A 170 26.42 15.16 8.83
CA SER A 170 26.18 14.02 7.95
C SER A 170 24.67 13.81 7.78
N SER A 171 24.11 14.25 6.65
CA SER A 171 22.71 13.95 6.30
C SER A 171 22.50 12.43 6.26
N PRO A 172 21.71 11.83 7.17
CA PRO A 172 21.49 10.39 7.13
C PRO A 172 20.76 10.00 5.84
N VAL A 173 21.19 8.90 5.22
CA VAL A 173 20.45 8.28 4.12
C VAL A 173 19.07 7.94 4.66
N PHE A 174 18.02 8.40 3.98
CA PHE A 174 16.66 8.10 4.38
C PHE A 174 16.32 6.67 3.97
N LYS A 175 15.90 5.89 4.95
CA LYS A 175 15.40 4.53 4.79
C LYS A 175 13.90 4.54 5.11
N PRO A 176 13.02 3.98 4.25
CA PRO A 176 11.64 3.72 4.63
C PRO A 176 11.60 2.63 5.71
N GLY A 177 10.67 2.76 6.65
CA GLY A 177 10.36 1.74 7.66
C GLY A 177 8.91 1.30 7.55
N LEU A 178 8.54 0.18 8.17
CA LEU A 178 7.21 -0.45 7.98
C LEU A 178 6.05 0.51 8.28
N PHE A 179 6.22 1.42 9.25
CA PHE A 179 5.24 2.45 9.59
C PHE A 179 4.84 3.39 8.43
N GLN A 180 5.74 3.61 7.46
CA GLN A 180 5.48 4.40 6.25
C GLN A 180 4.71 3.60 5.19
N LEU A 181 4.73 2.26 5.28
CA LEU A 181 3.96 1.39 4.40
C LEU A 181 2.53 1.16 4.86
N ILE A 182 2.22 1.23 6.17
CA ILE A 182 0.84 1.02 6.65
C ILE A 182 -0.17 1.93 5.92
N PRO A 183 0.04 3.25 5.74
CA PRO A 183 -0.91 4.08 4.99
C PRO A 183 -1.10 3.61 3.55
N ARG A 184 -0.01 3.22 2.89
CA ARG A 184 -0.06 2.74 1.50
C ARG A 184 -0.81 1.41 1.39
N PHE A 185 -0.62 0.51 2.34
CA PHE A 185 -1.39 -0.73 2.45
C PHE A 185 -2.88 -0.45 2.68
N MET A 186 -3.22 0.46 3.60
CA MET A 186 -4.61 0.85 3.89
C MET A 186 -5.27 1.51 2.66
N ASP A 187 -4.58 2.44 1.99
CA ASP A 187 -5.07 3.13 0.80
C ASP A 187 -5.28 2.17 -0.38
N ILE A 188 -4.32 1.26 -0.64
CA ILE A 188 -4.44 0.23 -1.69
C ILE A 188 -5.59 -0.74 -1.35
N SER A 189 -5.71 -1.15 -0.09
CA SER A 189 -6.82 -2.00 0.36
C SER A 189 -8.16 -1.31 0.16
N GLY A 190 -8.27 -0.02 0.51
CA GLY A 190 -9.49 0.77 0.35
C GLY A 190 -9.91 0.93 -1.11
N ASP A 191 -8.98 1.29 -1.99
CA ASP A 191 -9.23 1.35 -3.44
C ASP A 191 -9.76 0.01 -3.98
N ILE A 192 -9.19 -1.11 -3.51
CA ILE A 192 -9.50 -2.46 -4.00
C ILE A 192 -10.82 -2.99 -3.44
N MET A 193 -11.09 -2.79 -2.15
CA MET A 193 -12.37 -3.17 -1.51
C MET A 193 -13.54 -2.39 -2.13
N ALA A 194 -13.36 -1.09 -2.37
CA ALA A 194 -14.34 -0.26 -3.08
C ALA A 194 -14.54 -0.72 -4.55
N ALA A 195 -13.46 -1.16 -5.20
CA ALA A 195 -13.50 -1.69 -6.56
C ALA A 195 -14.30 -3.01 -6.68
N ILE A 196 -14.01 -3.99 -5.83
CA ILE A 196 -14.66 -5.31 -5.84
C ILE A 196 -16.01 -5.34 -5.10
N ARG A 197 -16.37 -4.23 -4.44
CA ARG A 197 -17.58 -4.08 -3.60
C ARG A 197 -17.66 -5.14 -2.49
N GLN A 198 -16.55 -5.38 -1.81
CA GLN A 198 -16.49 -6.26 -0.65
C GLN A 198 -15.99 -5.49 0.56
N ASP A 199 -16.56 -5.78 1.72
CA ASP A 199 -16.05 -5.26 2.99
C ASP A 199 -14.74 -5.96 3.39
N PRO A 200 -13.90 -5.32 4.23
CA PRO A 200 -12.65 -5.93 4.67
C PRO A 200 -12.90 -7.19 5.50
N ASN A 201 -12.47 -8.33 4.96
CA ASN A 201 -12.63 -9.63 5.60
C ASN A 201 -11.66 -9.86 6.78
N GLU A 202 -11.89 -10.94 7.53
CA GLU A 202 -11.07 -11.33 8.69
C GLU A 202 -9.57 -11.39 8.34
N THR A 203 -9.20 -12.04 7.22
CA THR A 203 -7.82 -12.12 6.72
C THR A 203 -7.17 -10.75 6.55
N TRP A 204 -7.89 -9.78 5.99
CA TRP A 204 -7.40 -8.41 5.88
C TRP A 204 -7.19 -7.77 7.26
N THR A 205 -8.16 -7.90 8.18
CA THR A 205 -8.04 -7.31 9.52
C THR A 205 -6.85 -7.89 10.30
N GLU A 206 -6.60 -9.20 10.16
CA GLU A 206 -5.45 -9.88 10.75
C GLU A 206 -4.13 -9.34 10.22
N ILE A 207 -3.97 -9.25 8.89
CA ILE A 207 -2.76 -8.73 8.25
C ILE A 207 -2.53 -7.26 8.61
N ALA A 208 -3.57 -6.44 8.59
CA ALA A 208 -3.53 -5.04 9.01
C ALA A 208 -3.09 -4.90 10.48
N GLY A 209 -3.62 -5.76 11.36
CA GLY A 209 -3.24 -5.87 12.76
C GLY A 209 -1.77 -6.25 12.97
N GLU A 210 -1.29 -7.27 12.26
CA GLU A 210 0.11 -7.68 12.32
C GLU A 210 1.05 -6.61 11.75
N PHE A 211 0.65 -5.90 10.68
CA PHE A 211 1.42 -4.78 10.13
C PHE A 211 1.65 -3.68 11.18
N MET A 212 0.61 -3.32 11.93
CA MET A 212 0.74 -2.35 13.04
C MET A 212 1.67 -2.88 14.15
N LEU A 213 1.61 -4.18 14.47
CA LEU A 213 2.52 -4.81 15.42
C LEU A 213 3.98 -4.77 14.93
N GLN A 214 4.26 -5.19 13.69
CA GLN A 214 5.61 -5.24 13.13
C GLN A 214 6.23 -3.85 13.01
N ALA A 215 5.47 -2.85 12.55
CA ALA A 215 5.90 -1.45 12.54
C ALA A 215 6.13 -0.88 13.96
N SER A 216 5.43 -1.40 14.96
CA SER A 216 5.66 -1.05 16.37
C SER A 216 6.94 -1.68 16.91
N LEU A 217 7.26 -2.93 16.57
CA LEU A 217 8.52 -3.58 16.93
C LEU A 217 9.72 -2.85 16.31
N ASP A 218 9.67 -2.58 15.00
CA ASP A 218 10.65 -1.78 14.24
C ASP A 218 10.91 -0.42 14.94
N SER A 219 9.83 0.30 15.24
CA SER A 219 9.94 1.62 15.88
C SER A 219 10.42 1.58 17.34
N LEU A 220 10.03 0.56 18.12
CA LEU A 220 10.47 0.43 19.51
C LEU A 220 11.95 0.01 19.59
N ARG A 221 12.43 -0.85 18.67
CA ARG A 221 13.87 -1.12 18.47
C ARG A 221 14.66 0.19 18.26
N MET A 222 14.16 1.10 17.42
CA MET A 222 14.82 2.41 17.19
C MET A 222 14.76 3.37 18.41
N GLN A 223 13.88 3.13 19.38
CA GLN A 223 13.69 4.00 20.56
C GLN A 223 14.43 3.54 21.81
N ILE A 224 14.67 2.23 21.95
CA ILE A 224 15.33 1.68 23.14
C ILE A 224 16.85 1.72 22.94
N PRO A 225 17.61 2.52 23.72
CA PRO A 225 19.06 2.60 23.56
C PRO A 225 19.73 1.31 24.05
N VAL A 226 20.30 0.56 23.11
CA VAL A 226 21.07 -0.68 23.38
C VAL A 226 22.35 -0.40 24.18
N SER A 227 22.88 0.83 24.12
CA SER A 227 24.03 1.25 24.92
C SER A 227 23.87 2.68 25.45
N LYS A 228 24.54 3.01 26.57
CA LYS A 228 24.50 4.35 27.17
C LYS A 228 25.29 5.42 26.39
N ASP A 229 26.22 4.99 25.53
CA ASP A 229 27.18 5.87 24.85
C ASP A 229 26.84 6.09 23.37
N THR A 230 25.85 5.38 22.81
CA THR A 230 25.31 5.68 21.48
C THR A 230 24.50 6.97 21.53
N ALA A 231 25.05 8.04 20.93
CA ALA A 231 24.33 9.29 20.72
C ALA A 231 23.02 9.03 19.94
N SER A 232 21.92 9.60 20.41
CA SER A 232 20.61 9.49 19.73
C SER A 232 20.77 9.93 18.28
N PRO A 233 20.31 9.13 17.29
CA PRO A 233 20.55 9.41 15.88
C PRO A 233 19.97 10.77 15.50
N ALA A 234 20.75 11.56 14.75
CA ALA A 234 20.37 12.88 14.26
C ALA A 234 19.37 12.78 13.09
N GLY A 235 18.19 12.25 13.37
CA GLY A 235 17.13 12.01 12.40
C GLY A 235 15.72 12.30 12.95
N PRO A 236 14.67 12.09 12.13
CA PRO A 236 13.29 12.17 12.60
C PRO A 236 13.08 11.18 13.76
N ARG A 237 12.36 11.61 14.80
CA ARG A 237 12.01 10.69 15.90
C ARG A 237 11.13 9.57 15.34
N PRO A 238 11.45 8.29 15.58
CA PRO A 238 10.61 7.17 15.17
C PRO A 238 9.22 7.21 15.84
N PRO A 239 8.19 6.64 15.20
CA PRO A 239 6.79 6.76 15.62
C PRO A 239 6.52 6.12 16.98
N ARG A 240 5.64 6.69 17.79
CA ARG A 240 5.26 6.05 19.06
C ARG A 240 4.36 4.84 18.82
N LEU A 241 4.30 3.93 19.80
CA LEU A 241 3.35 2.80 19.79
C LEU A 241 1.90 3.27 19.55
N GLU A 242 1.48 4.34 20.23
CA GLU A 242 0.17 4.97 20.02
C GLU A 242 -0.05 5.49 18.58
N GLU A 243 1.01 5.91 17.89
CA GLU A 243 0.94 6.41 16.51
C GLU A 243 0.89 5.26 15.49
N CYS A 244 1.50 4.11 15.80
CA CYS A 244 1.41 2.91 14.95
C CYS A 244 0.00 2.31 14.93
N PHE A 245 -0.69 2.32 16.08
CA PHE A 245 -2.07 1.83 16.25
C PHE A 245 -3.16 2.90 16.07
N ALA A 246 -2.80 4.11 15.60
CA ALA A 246 -3.72 5.22 15.37
C ALA A 246 -4.51 5.09 14.04
N TRP A 247 -5.31 4.03 13.93
CA TRP A 247 -6.10 3.66 12.76
C TRP A 247 -7.51 3.27 13.18
N GLY A 248 -8.54 3.75 12.48
CA GLY A 248 -9.93 3.50 12.82
C GLY A 248 -10.87 4.64 12.46
N TYR A 249 -12.16 4.50 12.78
CA TYR A 249 -13.17 5.52 12.53
C TYR A 249 -13.19 6.63 13.60
N VAL A 250 -13.49 7.87 13.18
CA VAL A 250 -13.81 9.04 14.03
C VAL A 250 -14.90 9.85 13.30
N GLN A 251 -15.91 10.36 14.02
CA GLN A 251 -17.09 10.98 13.38
C GLN A 251 -16.78 12.29 12.63
N ASN A 252 -15.79 13.05 13.10
CA ASN A 252 -15.36 14.32 12.49
C ASN A 252 -13.83 14.34 12.39
N PRO A 253 -13.23 13.61 11.45
CA PRO A 253 -11.78 13.54 11.35
C PRO A 253 -11.23 14.86 10.78
N PRO A 254 -10.12 15.39 11.32
CA PRO A 254 -9.57 16.67 10.88
C PRO A 254 -8.81 16.54 9.54
N GLY A 255 -9.48 16.89 8.44
CA GLY A 255 -8.86 17.19 7.14
C GLY A 255 -9.39 16.40 5.95
N ASP A 256 -9.22 16.97 4.75
CA ASP A 256 -9.89 16.58 3.50
C ASP A 256 -9.51 15.20 2.92
N ASN A 257 -8.55 14.48 3.51
CA ASN A 257 -8.15 13.13 3.09
C ASN A 257 -8.51 12.04 4.12
N ALA A 258 -9.05 12.40 5.28
CA ALA A 258 -9.30 11.45 6.35
C ALA A 258 -10.63 10.67 6.21
N TRP A 259 -11.43 10.97 5.19
CA TRP A 259 -12.68 10.25 4.88
C TRP A 259 -12.39 8.86 4.31
N LEU A 260 -11.54 8.73 3.28
CA LEU A 260 -11.30 7.46 2.59
C LEU A 260 -10.81 6.33 3.54
N ILE A 261 -9.89 6.67 4.45
CA ILE A 261 -9.38 5.75 5.48
C ILE A 261 -10.48 5.41 6.48
N ASN A 262 -11.30 6.39 6.89
CA ASN A 262 -12.41 6.17 7.81
C ASN A 262 -13.52 5.31 7.19
N ASP A 263 -13.76 5.44 5.88
CA ASP A 263 -14.80 4.72 5.15
C ASP A 263 -14.56 3.20 5.16
N LEU A 264 -13.29 2.78 5.08
CA LEU A 264 -12.87 1.37 5.18
C LEU A 264 -13.21 0.71 6.53
N PHE A 265 -13.43 1.49 7.59
CA PHE A 265 -13.73 1.01 8.95
C PHE A 265 -15.19 1.18 9.35
N ARG A 266 -16.08 1.61 8.44
CA ARG A 266 -17.50 1.74 8.71
C ARG A 266 -18.18 0.39 8.52
N GLU A 267 -19.12 0.07 9.41
CA GLU A 267 -20.23 -0.78 8.99
C GLU A 267 -21.00 -0.01 7.91
N HIS A 268 -21.02 -0.53 6.68
CA HIS A 268 -22.00 -0.07 5.71
C HIS A 268 -23.39 -0.32 6.33
N PRO A 269 -24.28 0.69 6.39
CA PRO A 269 -25.66 0.39 6.76
C PRO A 269 -26.16 -0.62 5.75
N ASP A 270 -26.77 -1.71 6.24
CA ASP A 270 -27.46 -2.67 5.38
C ASP A 270 -28.32 -1.87 4.41
N ILE A 271 -27.97 -1.92 3.13
CA ILE A 271 -28.83 -1.39 2.09
C ILE A 271 -29.95 -2.39 2.02
N ASP A 272 -31.01 -2.13 2.81
CA ASP A 272 -32.32 -2.67 2.53
C ASP A 272 -32.58 -2.33 1.06
N ASP A 273 -32.54 -3.36 0.20
CA ASP A 273 -32.91 -3.30 -1.21
C ASP A 273 -34.44 -3.08 -1.29
N ASP A 274 -34.88 -1.89 -0.85
CA ASP A 274 -36.21 -1.36 -1.13
C ASP A 274 -36.26 -1.02 -2.63
N ASP A 275 -36.63 -2.07 -3.36
CA ASP A 275 -36.91 -2.20 -4.79
C ASP A 275 -37.99 -1.20 -5.26
N ASP A 276 -37.61 0.09 -5.35
CA ASP A 276 -38.51 1.18 -5.78
C ASP A 276 -38.26 1.52 -7.28
N ASP A 277 -38.86 0.69 -8.14
CA ASP A 277 -39.05 0.95 -9.57
C ASP A 277 -39.86 2.24 -9.81
N VAL A 278 -39.16 3.35 -10.10
CA VAL A 278 -39.76 4.47 -10.84
C VAL A 278 -38.86 4.97 -11.97
N THR A 279 -39.15 4.47 -13.16
CA THR A 279 -38.81 5.15 -14.41
C THR A 279 -39.38 6.58 -14.49
N THR A 280 -38.55 7.63 -14.64
CA THR A 280 -38.72 8.62 -15.73
C THR A 280 -37.59 9.67 -15.89
N ARG A 281 -37.01 9.63 -17.09
CA ARG A 281 -36.25 10.66 -17.82
C ARG A 281 -36.86 12.07 -17.79
N SER A 282 -36.05 13.11 -17.52
CA SER A 282 -36.00 14.38 -18.31
C SER A 282 -34.87 15.32 -17.89
N ASP A 283 -34.28 16.01 -18.87
CA ASP A 283 -33.32 17.11 -18.67
C ASP A 283 -33.97 18.35 -18.01
N THR A 284 -33.21 19.11 -17.23
CA THR A 284 -33.00 20.55 -17.50
C THR A 284 -31.98 21.23 -16.57
N THR A 285 -31.20 22.12 -17.14
CA THR A 285 -30.18 22.92 -16.46
C THR A 285 -30.79 24.13 -15.75
N THR A 286 -30.71 24.23 -14.41
CA THR A 286 -30.81 25.55 -13.73
C THR A 286 -30.05 25.62 -12.41
N LYS A 287 -29.21 26.66 -12.25
CA LYS A 287 -28.58 26.99 -10.96
C LYS A 287 -29.61 27.61 -10.01
N THR A 288 -29.92 26.94 -8.91
CA THR A 288 -30.65 27.51 -7.77
C THR A 288 -29.88 27.32 -6.47
N LYS A 289 -29.88 28.35 -5.61
CA LYS A 289 -29.30 28.28 -4.26
C LYS A 289 -30.25 27.50 -3.34
N THR A 290 -30.04 26.20 -3.21
CA THR A 290 -30.76 25.39 -2.23
C THR A 290 -30.22 25.67 -0.84
N LYS A 291 -31.08 26.16 0.07
CA LYS A 291 -30.79 26.09 1.51
C LYS A 291 -30.61 24.62 1.89
N THR A 292 -29.50 24.29 2.55
CA THR A 292 -29.29 23.00 3.19
C THR A 292 -30.49 22.66 4.07
N PRO A 293 -31.26 21.59 3.79
CA PRO A 293 -32.19 21.04 4.76
C PRO A 293 -31.37 20.61 5.98
N ALA A 294 -31.93 20.70 7.19
CA ALA A 294 -31.26 20.18 8.37
C ALA A 294 -30.90 18.71 8.11
N ALA A 295 -29.62 18.36 8.28
CA ALA A 295 -29.17 17.00 8.03
C ALA A 295 -30.02 16.04 8.87
N THR A 296 -30.70 15.11 8.18
CA THR A 296 -31.22 13.90 8.81
C THR A 296 -30.08 13.35 9.65
N ILE A 297 -30.30 13.19 10.95
CA ILE A 297 -29.25 12.74 11.86
C ILE A 297 -28.98 11.29 11.48
N SER A 298 -27.96 11.08 10.64
CA SER A 298 -27.37 9.78 10.40
C SER A 298 -27.16 9.12 11.75
N SER A 299 -27.46 7.82 11.82
CA SER A 299 -26.98 7.00 12.91
C SER A 299 -25.49 7.31 13.14
N PRO A 300 -25.03 7.43 14.41
CA PRO A 300 -23.61 7.58 14.68
C PRO A 300 -22.87 6.39 14.08
N VAL A 301 -22.14 6.63 12.99
CA VAL A 301 -21.34 5.61 12.33
C VAL A 301 -20.33 5.07 13.33
N VAL A 302 -20.24 3.75 13.44
CA VAL A 302 -19.39 3.03 14.41
C VAL A 302 -18.26 2.34 13.66
N GLU A 303 -17.09 2.26 14.32
CA GLU A 303 -15.97 1.41 13.91
C GLU A 303 -16.40 -0.06 13.92
N THR A 304 -16.10 -0.84 12.88
CA THR A 304 -16.47 -2.27 12.84
C THR A 304 -15.95 -3.00 14.10
N PRO A 305 -16.79 -3.78 14.82
CA PRO A 305 -16.39 -4.47 16.05
C PRO A 305 -15.19 -5.40 15.85
N LEU A 306 -15.15 -6.11 14.72
CA LEU A 306 -14.05 -6.99 14.33
C LEU A 306 -12.72 -6.23 14.26
N TRP A 307 -12.68 -5.08 13.60
CA TRP A 307 -11.47 -4.25 13.52
C TRP A 307 -11.04 -3.74 14.91
N THR A 308 -12.01 -3.27 15.71
CA THR A 308 -11.76 -2.80 17.07
C THR A 308 -11.13 -3.90 17.94
N GLU A 309 -11.68 -5.12 17.87
CA GLU A 309 -11.19 -6.29 18.60
C GLU A 309 -9.79 -6.73 18.12
N THR A 310 -9.60 -6.89 16.81
CA THR A 310 -8.31 -7.29 16.23
C THR A 310 -7.20 -6.29 16.55
N ARG A 311 -7.48 -4.97 16.43
CA ARG A 311 -6.53 -3.91 16.84
C ARG A 311 -6.21 -4.00 18.33
N ALA A 312 -7.20 -4.18 19.19
CA ALA A 312 -7.00 -4.31 20.63
C ALA A 312 -6.21 -5.58 21.01
N ARG A 313 -6.45 -6.70 20.33
CA ARG A 313 -5.72 -7.96 20.51
C ARG A 313 -4.24 -7.79 20.19
N PHE A 314 -3.88 -7.25 19.02
CA PHE A 314 -2.48 -7.00 18.66
C PHE A 314 -1.81 -5.94 19.56
N LEU A 315 -2.54 -4.91 20.01
CA LEU A 315 -2.02 -3.95 20.99
C LEU A 315 -1.77 -4.60 22.37
N SER A 316 -2.61 -5.54 22.80
CA SER A 316 -2.47 -6.22 24.08
C SER A 316 -1.17 -7.03 24.22
N GLU A 317 -0.55 -7.42 23.11
CA GLU A 317 0.78 -8.02 23.10
C GLU A 317 1.86 -7.09 23.69
N PHE A 318 1.67 -5.78 23.60
CA PHE A 318 2.57 -4.81 24.22
C PHE A 318 2.31 -4.63 25.72
N HIS A 319 1.39 -5.38 26.35
CA HIS A 319 1.18 -5.28 27.79
C HIS A 319 2.40 -5.72 28.61
N ILE A 320 2.90 -4.80 29.43
CA ILE A 320 3.96 -4.96 30.44
C ILE A 320 3.60 -4.09 31.65
N ALA A 321 4.26 -4.31 32.79
CA ALA A 321 4.02 -3.49 33.98
C ALA A 321 4.42 -2.01 33.77
N ASP A 322 3.64 -1.07 34.30
CA ASP A 322 3.87 0.39 34.19
C ASP A 322 5.27 0.86 34.66
N ALA A 323 5.93 0.07 35.53
CA ALA A 323 7.27 0.31 36.07
C ALA A 323 8.34 -0.61 35.46
N ALA A 324 8.10 -1.20 34.29
CA ALA A 324 9.05 -2.07 33.60
C ALA A 324 10.40 -1.38 33.36
N SER A 325 11.49 -2.07 33.68
CA SER A 325 12.84 -1.62 33.35
C SER A 325 13.10 -1.73 31.85
N THR A 326 14.09 -1.00 31.35
CA THR A 326 14.52 -1.11 29.94
C THR A 326 14.88 -2.56 29.57
N SER A 327 15.53 -3.32 30.46
CA SER A 327 15.79 -4.75 30.25
C SER A 327 14.52 -5.59 30.12
N SER A 328 13.45 -5.25 30.85
CA SER A 328 12.15 -5.90 30.72
C SER A 328 11.44 -5.53 29.42
N GLN A 329 11.61 -4.30 28.93
CA GLN A 329 11.12 -3.87 27.62
C GLN A 329 11.84 -4.62 26.49
N THR A 330 13.19 -4.65 26.51
CA THR A 330 14.00 -5.40 25.55
C THR A 330 13.63 -6.89 25.51
N CYS A 331 13.55 -7.55 26.68
CA CYS A 331 13.15 -8.95 26.75
C CYS A 331 11.71 -9.19 26.24
N ARG A 332 10.78 -8.22 26.38
CA ARG A 332 9.45 -8.34 25.76
C ARG A 332 9.51 -8.18 24.25
N LEU A 333 10.33 -7.27 23.70
CA LEU A 333 10.53 -7.14 22.25
C LEU A 333 11.10 -8.43 21.65
N GLU A 334 12.20 -8.96 22.21
CA GLU A 334 12.81 -10.23 21.77
C GLU A 334 11.78 -11.38 21.73
N ARG A 335 10.92 -11.46 22.75
CA ARG A 335 9.84 -12.46 22.81
C ARG A 335 8.70 -12.22 21.83
N LEU A 336 8.45 -10.97 21.44
CA LEU A 336 7.44 -10.64 20.43
C LEU A 336 7.98 -10.92 19.02
N GLU A 337 9.24 -10.59 18.75
CA GLU A 337 9.92 -10.86 17.49
C GLU A 337 10.07 -12.37 17.24
N ALA A 338 10.33 -13.16 18.29
CA ALA A 338 10.31 -14.62 18.22
C ALA A 338 8.89 -15.22 18.06
N LYS A 339 7.83 -14.47 18.44
CA LYS A 339 6.42 -14.89 18.28
C LYS A 339 5.85 -14.48 16.92
N TYR A 340 6.29 -13.34 16.38
CA TYR A 340 5.86 -12.73 15.14
C TYR A 340 7.09 -12.45 14.26
N PRO A 341 7.66 -13.48 13.59
CA PRO A 341 8.87 -13.31 12.79
C PRO A 341 8.62 -12.39 11.59
N PRO A 342 9.44 -11.34 11.35
CA PRO A 342 9.23 -10.42 10.23
C PRO A 342 9.17 -11.09 8.86
N ALA A 343 9.94 -12.16 8.64
CA ALA A 343 9.91 -12.93 7.41
C ALA A 343 8.54 -13.57 7.15
N GLN A 344 7.94 -14.21 8.17
CA GLN A 344 6.62 -14.82 8.08
C GLN A 344 5.54 -13.77 7.78
N PHE A 345 5.60 -12.62 8.45
CA PHE A 345 4.71 -11.49 8.15
C PHE A 345 4.83 -11.04 6.69
N VAL A 346 6.05 -10.85 6.18
CA VAL A 346 6.27 -10.44 4.78
C VAL A 346 5.69 -11.48 3.81
N GLN A 347 5.89 -12.77 4.06
CA GLN A 347 5.32 -13.85 3.24
C GLN A 347 3.78 -13.81 3.23
N THR A 348 3.15 -13.67 4.40
CA THR A 348 1.69 -13.60 4.53
C THR A 348 1.12 -12.37 3.82
N LEU A 349 1.75 -11.21 4.02
CA LEU A 349 1.41 -9.97 3.33
C LEU A 349 1.55 -10.11 1.80
N VAL A 350 2.66 -10.68 1.31
CA VAL A 350 2.92 -10.85 -0.14
C VAL A 350 1.95 -11.85 -0.76
N GLY A 351 1.63 -12.95 -0.06
CA GLY A 351 0.61 -13.90 -0.49
C GLY A 351 -0.77 -13.25 -0.63
N PHE A 352 -1.15 -12.40 0.34
CA PHE A 352 -2.38 -11.62 0.29
C PHE A 352 -2.38 -10.59 -0.85
N MET A 353 -1.30 -9.81 -1.02
CA MET A 353 -1.18 -8.86 -2.14
C MET A 353 -1.21 -9.57 -3.50
N ARG A 354 -0.65 -10.79 -3.60
CA ARG A 354 -0.71 -11.63 -4.80
C ARG A 354 -2.12 -12.12 -5.09
N GLN A 355 -2.86 -12.59 -4.07
CA GLN A 355 -4.26 -13.01 -4.21
C GLN A 355 -5.12 -11.84 -4.68
N ILE A 356 -4.98 -10.68 -4.04
CA ILE A 356 -5.63 -9.43 -4.45
C ILE A 356 -5.30 -9.09 -5.91
N TRP A 357 -4.02 -9.07 -6.27
CA TRP A 357 -3.59 -8.69 -7.61
C TRP A 357 -4.16 -9.63 -8.67
N ALA A 358 -4.19 -10.94 -8.41
CA ALA A 358 -4.85 -11.91 -9.29
C ALA A 358 -6.35 -11.61 -9.44
N THR A 359 -7.09 -11.42 -8.34
CA THR A 359 -8.53 -11.06 -8.37
C THR A 359 -8.78 -9.79 -9.18
N VAL A 360 -8.00 -8.73 -8.97
CA VAL A 360 -8.17 -7.44 -9.65
C VAL A 360 -7.79 -7.52 -11.14
N CYS A 361 -6.88 -8.42 -11.53
CA CYS A 361 -6.58 -8.72 -12.94
C CYS A 361 -7.66 -9.60 -13.61
N ASP A 362 -8.23 -10.58 -12.92
CA ASP A 362 -9.25 -11.49 -13.46
C ASP A 362 -10.64 -10.82 -13.56
N ASP A 363 -11.08 -10.07 -12.55
CA ASP A 363 -12.40 -9.43 -12.47
C ASP A 363 -12.52 -8.13 -13.30
N GLN A 364 -11.71 -8.00 -14.36
CA GLN A 364 -11.71 -6.89 -15.33
C GLN A 364 -11.43 -5.48 -14.76
N MET A 365 -11.00 -5.38 -13.50
CA MET A 365 -10.75 -4.10 -12.82
C MET A 365 -9.44 -3.45 -13.31
N LEU A 366 -8.32 -4.16 -13.22
CA LEU A 366 -7.10 -3.86 -13.97
C LEU A 366 -7.14 -4.54 -15.35
N GLY A 367 -7.69 -5.76 -15.39
CA GLY A 367 -7.55 -6.67 -16.52
C GLY A 367 -6.11 -7.19 -16.69
N THR A 368 -5.96 -8.30 -17.40
CA THR A 368 -4.66 -8.69 -17.97
C THR A 368 -4.36 -7.78 -19.16
N PRO A 369 -3.21 -7.07 -19.23
CA PRO A 369 -2.92 -6.17 -20.35
C PRO A 369 -2.91 -6.90 -21.69
N LEU A 370 -3.35 -6.23 -22.77
CA LEU A 370 -3.53 -6.86 -24.09
C LEU A 370 -2.27 -7.58 -24.61
N LEU A 371 -1.08 -7.00 -24.38
CA LEU A 371 0.19 -7.62 -24.78
C LEU A 371 0.52 -8.89 -23.98
N VAL A 372 0.13 -8.95 -22.70
CA VAL A 372 0.28 -10.15 -21.87
C VAL A 372 -0.69 -11.24 -22.34
N GLN A 373 -1.94 -10.87 -22.66
CA GLN A 373 -2.88 -11.85 -23.22
C GLN A 373 -2.36 -12.45 -24.54
N ILE A 374 -1.75 -11.64 -25.42
CA ILE A 374 -1.13 -12.10 -26.67
C ILE A 374 0.06 -13.04 -26.41
N GLU A 375 0.89 -12.74 -25.39
CA GLU A 375 1.97 -13.62 -24.91
C GLU A 375 1.42 -14.97 -24.40
N GLU A 376 0.29 -14.95 -23.69
CA GLU A 376 -0.45 -16.12 -23.21
C GLU A 376 -1.22 -16.87 -24.32
N GLY A 377 -1.19 -16.38 -25.56
CA GLY A 377 -1.82 -17.04 -26.71
C GLY A 377 -3.33 -16.82 -26.85
N HIS A 378 -3.87 -15.72 -26.32
CA HIS A 378 -5.29 -15.40 -26.44
C HIS A 378 -5.60 -13.90 -26.37
N LEU A 379 -6.85 -13.51 -26.61
CA LEU A 379 -7.37 -12.16 -26.41
C LEU A 379 -8.76 -12.26 -25.73
N LYS A 380 -8.75 -12.73 -24.48
CA LYS A 380 -9.93 -12.93 -23.63
C LYS A 380 -10.81 -11.68 -23.55
N SER A 381 -10.22 -10.50 -23.36
CA SER A 381 -10.97 -9.23 -23.27
C SER A 381 -11.69 -8.83 -24.56
N LEU A 382 -11.31 -9.41 -25.71
CA LEU A 382 -11.96 -9.22 -27.00
C LEU A 382 -12.79 -10.45 -27.43
N GLY A 383 -12.93 -11.47 -26.57
CA GLY A 383 -13.61 -12.73 -26.89
C GLY A 383 -12.89 -13.59 -27.93
N VAL A 384 -11.62 -13.32 -28.24
CA VAL A 384 -10.85 -13.98 -29.31
C VAL A 384 -9.93 -15.04 -28.69
N GLN A 385 -10.26 -16.31 -28.88
CA GLN A 385 -9.54 -17.46 -28.30
C GLN A 385 -9.45 -18.63 -29.29
N GLY A 386 -8.48 -19.53 -29.10
CA GLY A 386 -8.28 -20.71 -29.95
C GLY A 386 -8.11 -20.35 -31.43
N ALA A 387 -8.81 -21.05 -32.33
CA ALA A 387 -8.72 -20.81 -33.78
C ALA A 387 -9.00 -19.35 -34.20
N ALA A 388 -9.85 -18.62 -33.47
CA ALA A 388 -10.10 -17.21 -33.75
C ALA A 388 -8.88 -16.31 -33.45
N PHE A 389 -8.05 -16.71 -32.49
CA PHE A 389 -6.78 -16.07 -32.17
C PHE A 389 -5.70 -16.42 -33.20
N ASP A 390 -5.63 -17.67 -33.66
CA ASP A 390 -4.75 -18.06 -34.79
C ASP A 390 -5.06 -17.23 -36.06
N ASP A 391 -6.34 -17.12 -36.41
CA ASP A 391 -6.81 -16.27 -37.51
C ASP A 391 -6.51 -14.79 -37.28
N PHE A 392 -6.52 -14.31 -36.03
CA PHE A 392 -6.07 -12.96 -35.68
C PHE A 392 -4.57 -12.79 -35.93
N LEU A 393 -3.71 -13.67 -35.40
CA LEU A 393 -2.26 -13.64 -35.60
C LEU A 393 -1.90 -13.61 -37.08
N VAL A 394 -2.51 -14.49 -37.88
CA VAL A 394 -2.30 -14.54 -39.34
C VAL A 394 -2.70 -13.22 -40.02
N ARG A 395 -3.80 -12.58 -39.59
CA ARG A 395 -4.25 -11.27 -40.13
C ARG A 395 -3.31 -10.12 -39.75
N VAL A 396 -2.75 -10.11 -38.54
CA VAL A 396 -1.78 -9.09 -38.11
C VAL A 396 -0.34 -9.40 -38.54
N GLY A 397 -0.13 -10.48 -39.30
CA GLY A 397 1.18 -10.84 -39.84
C GLY A 397 2.13 -11.47 -38.82
N LEU A 398 1.62 -11.98 -37.70
CA LEU A 398 2.37 -12.75 -36.72
C LEU A 398 2.26 -14.25 -37.01
N LYS A 399 3.34 -14.99 -36.78
CA LYS A 399 3.35 -16.45 -36.78
C LYS A 399 4.16 -17.00 -35.60
N PRO A 400 3.70 -18.04 -34.90
CA PRO A 400 4.57 -18.77 -33.97
C PRO A 400 5.71 -19.44 -34.75
N ASP A 401 6.91 -19.40 -34.18
CA ASP A 401 8.05 -20.18 -34.66
C ASP A 401 8.08 -21.58 -34.05
N TYR A 402 9.09 -22.38 -34.40
CA TYR A 402 9.25 -23.75 -33.89
C TYR A 402 9.49 -23.85 -32.36
N GLY A 403 9.75 -22.74 -31.68
CA GLY A 403 9.85 -22.63 -30.22
C GLY A 403 8.63 -21.95 -29.57
N GLY A 404 7.57 -21.65 -30.33
CA GLY A 404 6.36 -20.97 -29.84
C GLY A 404 6.46 -19.45 -29.79
N LEU A 405 7.59 -18.84 -30.17
CA LEU A 405 7.77 -17.39 -30.14
C LEU A 405 7.14 -16.74 -31.37
N LEU A 406 6.32 -15.70 -31.16
CA LEU A 406 5.69 -14.95 -32.24
C LEU A 406 6.72 -14.14 -33.02
N LYS A 407 6.75 -14.33 -34.34
CA LYS A 407 7.59 -13.58 -35.29
C LYS A 407 6.74 -12.85 -36.31
N LEU A 408 7.17 -11.62 -36.63
CA LEU A 408 6.68 -10.87 -37.78
C LEU A 408 7.01 -11.61 -39.07
N LYS A 409 6.01 -11.77 -39.92
CA LYS A 409 6.09 -12.28 -41.28
C LYS A 409 6.63 -11.18 -42.20
N LEU A 410 7.95 -10.97 -42.12
CA LEU A 410 8.74 -10.11 -43.02
C LEU A 410 8.68 -10.59 -44.48
#